data_AF-A0A376MPV9-F1
#
_entry.id   AF-A0A376MPV9-F1
#
_cell.length_a   1.000
_cell.length_b   1.000
_cell.length_c   1.000
_cell.angle_alpha   90.00
_cell.angle_beta   90.00
_cell.angle_gamma   90.00
#
_symmetry.space_group_name_H-M   'P 1'
#
loop_
_entity.id
_entity.type
_entity.pdbx_description
1 polymer ?
#
loop_
_entity_poly.entity_id
_entity_poly.type
_entity_poly.pdbx_seq_one_letter_code
_entity_poly.pdbx_strand_id
1 'polypeptide(L)'
;MEKVYDTTRISNLANDPKQFCSFFCEYIKRDDISIDIALDVLRISSIYYNRFSVQTEVEYNNTFKKCINELVNSFPDNIELISEFESQCKIMHDINNSFFAATKCAGIWRKNTKKSHALILNLIMFCEMFLSSLSSLVVVNDPKKMKRIFPLFIVSENINIHAEPDIEYFRVIDRAFDEVANYTGRIFSYLRTHGPLKLTSCVNKQTLLSMGGYLNEWNVFDSLSRVRDFFRLSSAVFTKLDNNIYSLEVDSFCLYRDYEIARNRLMMRASHLYSEVHEFSNKHFHLNSWVKDHMPSYLNSDGVFSSFHLSELENMSPDDLHEEYGNISLFNWVHAYQCLVELSKEEMSKRFSSTKPIPLQLDRWLIIKSRESWLSFFQRKGLQQMQQKN
;
A
#
# COMPACT_ATOMS: atom_id res chain seq x y z
N MET A 1 -23.73 -17.87 -16.48
CA MET A 1 -24.22 -16.93 -15.45
C MET A 1 -23.03 -16.63 -14.56
N GLU A 2 -22.57 -15.38 -14.50
CA GLU A 2 -21.54 -14.99 -13.54
C GLU A 2 -22.04 -15.29 -12.13
N LYS A 3 -21.24 -16.03 -11.35
CA LYS A 3 -21.52 -16.30 -9.94
C LYS A 3 -21.31 -14.99 -9.16
N VAL A 4 -22.36 -14.19 -9.01
CA VAL A 4 -22.29 -12.94 -8.24
C VAL A 4 -22.57 -13.25 -6.77
N TYR A 5 -21.52 -13.57 -6.02
CA TYR A 5 -21.60 -13.65 -4.56
C TYR A 5 -21.38 -12.27 -3.94
N ASP A 6 -22.13 -11.93 -2.89
CA ASP A 6 -21.81 -10.78 -2.04
C ASP A 6 -20.59 -11.11 -1.16
N THR A 7 -19.41 -10.98 -1.75
CA THR A 7 -18.11 -11.26 -1.12
C THR A 7 -17.89 -10.42 0.14
N THR A 8 -18.46 -9.21 0.18
CA THR A 8 -18.40 -8.30 1.33
C THR A 8 -19.18 -8.87 2.51
N ARG A 9 -20.41 -9.33 2.27
CA ARG A 9 -21.24 -9.94 3.32
C ARG A 9 -20.64 -11.23 3.86
N ILE A 10 -20.11 -12.09 3.00
CA ILE A 10 -19.41 -13.33 3.42
C ILE A 10 -18.19 -12.98 4.28
N SER A 11 -17.35 -12.04 3.82
CA SER A 11 -16.16 -11.61 4.56
C SER A 11 -16.51 -10.97 5.91
N ASN A 12 -17.60 -10.19 5.96
CA ASN A 12 -18.05 -9.56 7.19
C ASN A 12 -18.52 -10.57 8.23
N LEU A 13 -19.24 -11.61 7.80
CA LEU A 13 -19.65 -12.70 8.68
C LEU A 13 -18.46 -13.53 9.17
N ALA A 14 -17.46 -13.73 8.30
CA ALA A 14 -16.24 -14.47 8.62
C ALA A 14 -15.28 -13.75 9.57
N ASN A 15 -15.53 -12.46 9.91
CA ASN A 15 -14.76 -11.75 10.93
C ASN A 15 -14.83 -12.42 12.31
N ASP A 16 -15.93 -13.14 12.60
CA ASP A 16 -16.01 -14.10 13.70
C ASP A 16 -16.07 -15.52 13.13
N PRO A 17 -14.95 -16.26 13.10
CA PRO A 17 -14.89 -17.62 12.57
C PRO A 17 -15.85 -18.60 13.24
N LYS A 18 -16.22 -18.38 14.51
CA LYS A 18 -17.19 -19.24 15.21
C LYS A 18 -18.61 -18.97 14.73
N GLN A 19 -18.97 -17.69 14.63
CA GLN A 19 -20.27 -17.28 14.09
C GLN A 19 -20.45 -17.76 12.65
N PHE A 20 -19.42 -17.58 11.82
CA PHE A 20 -19.42 -18.06 10.45
C PHE A 20 -19.57 -19.59 10.38
N CYS A 21 -18.82 -20.33 11.19
CA CYS A 21 -18.94 -21.79 11.25
C CYS A 21 -20.38 -22.22 11.55
N SER A 22 -21.02 -21.65 12.58
CA SER A 22 -22.41 -21.96 12.92
C SER A 22 -23.39 -21.63 11.77
N PHE A 23 -23.21 -20.48 11.11
CA PHE A 23 -23.99 -20.13 9.93
C PHE A 23 -23.80 -21.13 8.80
N PHE A 24 -22.55 -21.48 8.49
CA PHE A 24 -22.20 -22.32 7.35
C PHE A 24 -22.78 -23.73 7.50
N CYS A 25 -22.70 -24.32 8.70
CA CYS A 25 -23.27 -25.64 9.01
C CYS A 25 -24.78 -25.71 8.73
N GLU A 26 -25.53 -24.63 8.93
CA GLU A 26 -26.98 -24.58 8.63
C GLU A 26 -27.25 -24.18 7.18
N TYR A 27 -26.42 -23.29 6.62
CA TYR A 27 -26.53 -22.83 5.25
C TYR A 27 -26.44 -23.97 4.24
N ILE A 28 -25.47 -24.88 4.39
CA ILE A 28 -25.23 -25.96 3.44
C ILE A 28 -26.30 -27.05 3.44
N LYS A 29 -27.19 -27.08 4.45
CA LYS A 29 -28.30 -28.05 4.55
C LYS A 29 -29.53 -27.66 3.73
N ARG A 30 -29.53 -26.47 3.14
CA ARG A 30 -30.65 -25.99 2.33
C ARG A 30 -30.67 -26.68 0.97
N ASP A 31 -31.87 -27.02 0.49
CA ASP A 31 -32.06 -27.75 -0.76
C ASP A 31 -31.58 -26.99 -2.01
N ASP A 32 -31.45 -25.67 -1.93
CA ASP A 32 -31.02 -24.80 -3.05
C ASP A 32 -29.49 -24.66 -3.17
N ILE A 33 -28.71 -25.29 -2.28
CA ILE A 33 -27.26 -25.14 -2.23
C ILE A 33 -26.55 -26.34 -2.87
N SER A 34 -25.82 -26.09 -3.95
CA SER A 34 -24.91 -27.07 -4.54
C SER A 34 -23.55 -27.08 -3.83
N ILE A 35 -22.81 -28.18 -4.00
CA ILE A 35 -21.43 -28.31 -3.49
C ILE A 35 -20.53 -27.17 -3.99
N ASP A 36 -20.64 -26.78 -5.26
CA ASP A 36 -19.83 -25.70 -5.83
C ASP A 36 -20.08 -24.37 -5.11
N ILE A 37 -21.34 -24.08 -4.78
CA ILE A 37 -21.71 -22.87 -4.04
C ILE A 37 -21.18 -22.94 -2.61
N ALA A 38 -21.28 -24.10 -1.97
CA ALA A 38 -20.80 -24.29 -0.61
C ALA A 38 -19.27 -24.12 -0.51
N LEU A 39 -18.51 -24.70 -1.44
CA LEU A 39 -17.06 -24.56 -1.52
C LEU A 39 -16.63 -23.12 -1.82
N ASP A 40 -17.32 -22.43 -2.73
CA ASP A 40 -17.05 -21.02 -3.03
C ASP A 40 -17.25 -20.12 -1.80
N VAL A 41 -18.37 -20.28 -1.09
CA VAL A 41 -18.66 -19.50 0.13
C VAL A 41 -17.59 -19.76 1.20
N LEU A 42 -17.20 -21.02 1.39
CA LEU A 42 -16.17 -21.39 2.35
C LEU A 42 -14.79 -20.85 1.95
N ARG A 43 -14.44 -20.89 0.66
CA ARG A 43 -13.20 -20.30 0.13
C ARG A 43 -13.16 -18.79 0.35
N ILE A 44 -14.21 -18.08 -0.05
CA ILE A 44 -14.32 -16.62 0.08
C ILE A 44 -14.23 -16.20 1.56
N SER A 45 -14.79 -16.99 2.48
CA SER A 45 -14.76 -16.71 3.92
C SER A 45 -13.35 -16.59 4.52
N SER A 46 -12.34 -17.25 3.93
CA SER A 46 -10.95 -17.26 4.43
C SER A 46 -10.73 -17.79 5.85
N ILE A 47 -11.68 -18.49 6.47
CA ILE A 47 -11.54 -18.97 7.86
C ILE A 47 -10.45 -20.03 8.07
N TYR A 48 -9.90 -20.59 6.98
CA TYR A 48 -8.77 -21.53 6.99
C TYR A 48 -7.43 -20.88 7.31
N TYR A 49 -7.32 -19.55 7.44
CA TYR A 49 -6.15 -18.89 8.03
C TYR A 49 -6.56 -17.64 8.82
N ASN A 50 -5.65 -17.12 9.66
CA ASN A 50 -5.83 -15.81 10.28
C ASN A 50 -5.04 -14.75 9.49
N ARG A 51 -5.72 -13.70 9.01
CA ARG A 51 -5.16 -12.69 8.08
C ARG A 51 -3.92 -11.98 8.60
N PHE A 52 -3.79 -11.82 9.91
CA PHE A 52 -2.78 -10.97 10.55
C PHE A 52 -1.97 -11.68 11.64
N SER A 53 -2.06 -13.01 11.74
CA SER A 53 -1.28 -13.79 12.69
C SER A 53 -1.25 -15.27 12.33
N VAL A 54 -0.43 -16.01 13.07
CA VAL A 54 -0.53 -17.48 13.15
C VAL A 54 -1.94 -17.84 13.64
N GLN A 55 -2.57 -18.81 12.98
CA GLN A 55 -3.76 -19.52 13.46
C GLN A 55 -3.29 -20.85 14.04
N THR A 56 -3.62 -21.11 15.31
CA THR A 56 -3.23 -22.38 15.96
C THR A 56 -4.00 -23.55 15.35
N GLU A 57 -3.44 -24.75 15.46
CA GLU A 57 -4.09 -25.97 15.00
C GLU A 57 -5.44 -26.20 15.72
N VAL A 58 -5.53 -25.83 17.00
CA VAL A 58 -6.78 -25.88 17.77
C VAL A 58 -7.83 -24.94 17.20
N GLU A 59 -7.47 -23.72 16.80
CA GLU A 59 -8.40 -22.77 16.17
C GLU A 59 -8.83 -23.26 14.80
N TYR A 60 -7.89 -23.75 13.98
CA TYR A 60 -8.16 -24.31 12.66
C TYR A 60 -9.15 -25.49 12.74
N ASN A 61 -8.89 -26.43 13.66
CA ASN A 61 -9.74 -27.60 13.88
C ASN A 61 -11.12 -27.24 14.41
N ASN A 62 -11.21 -26.22 15.27
CA ASN A 62 -12.49 -25.80 15.86
C ASN A 62 -13.37 -24.95 14.95
N THR A 63 -12.87 -24.53 13.78
CA THR A 63 -13.57 -23.64 12.85
C THR A 63 -13.63 -24.24 11.46
N PHE A 64 -12.55 -24.16 10.68
CA PHE A 64 -12.50 -24.63 9.31
C PHE A 64 -12.70 -26.15 9.18
N LYS A 65 -12.01 -26.96 10.00
CA LYS A 65 -12.16 -28.43 9.90
C LYS A 65 -13.58 -28.90 10.24
N LYS A 66 -14.28 -28.20 11.14
CA LYS A 66 -15.70 -28.48 11.39
C LYS A 66 -16.56 -28.22 10.17
N CYS A 67 -16.33 -27.12 9.44
CA CYS A 67 -17.04 -26.84 8.19
C CYS A 67 -16.78 -27.92 7.14
N ILE A 68 -15.54 -28.41 7.03
CA ILE A 68 -15.20 -29.53 6.13
C ILE A 68 -15.93 -30.82 6.51
N ASN A 69 -15.98 -31.17 7.80
CA ASN A 69 -16.69 -32.37 8.25
C ASN A 69 -18.20 -32.30 7.94
N GLU A 70 -18.82 -31.12 8.11
CA GLU A 70 -20.23 -30.93 7.77
C GLU A 70 -20.49 -30.94 6.25
N LEU A 71 -19.54 -30.48 5.44
CA LEU A 71 -19.61 -30.64 3.99
C LEU A 71 -19.61 -32.12 3.58
N VAL A 72 -18.75 -32.93 4.17
CA VAL A 72 -18.70 -34.39 3.90
C VAL A 72 -20.04 -35.05 4.27
N ASN A 73 -20.65 -34.64 5.38
CA ASN A 73 -21.96 -35.18 5.80
C ASN A 73 -23.09 -34.76 4.86
N SER A 74 -23.07 -33.52 4.36
CA SER A 74 -24.14 -32.96 3.52
C SER A 74 -24.01 -33.37 2.04
N PHE A 75 -22.78 -33.64 1.58
CA PHE A 75 -22.47 -34.01 0.20
C PHE A 75 -21.58 -35.28 0.14
N PRO A 76 -22.08 -36.45 0.58
CA PRO A 76 -21.28 -37.66 0.71
C PRO A 76 -20.72 -38.20 -0.62
N ASP A 77 -21.37 -37.90 -1.75
CA ASP A 77 -20.91 -38.33 -3.07
C ASP A 77 -19.70 -37.50 -3.59
N ASN A 78 -19.29 -36.45 -2.87
CA ASN A 78 -18.30 -35.46 -3.32
C ASN A 78 -17.04 -35.44 -2.44
N ILE A 79 -16.74 -36.54 -1.73
CA ILE A 79 -15.62 -36.62 -0.78
C ILE A 79 -14.28 -36.28 -1.41
N GLU A 80 -14.00 -36.76 -2.63
CA GLU A 80 -12.73 -36.48 -3.32
C GLU A 80 -12.54 -34.99 -3.58
N LEU A 81 -13.58 -34.32 -4.09
CA LEU A 81 -13.59 -32.88 -4.34
C LEU A 81 -13.40 -32.07 -3.05
N ILE A 82 -14.08 -32.46 -1.97
CA ILE A 82 -13.95 -31.80 -0.65
C ILE A 82 -12.53 -31.99 -0.08
N SER A 83 -11.94 -33.18 -0.24
CA SER A 83 -10.58 -33.48 0.19
C SER A 83 -9.54 -32.65 -0.56
N GLU A 84 -9.68 -32.54 -1.89
CA GLU A 84 -8.82 -31.69 -2.71
C GLU A 84 -8.94 -30.21 -2.30
N PHE A 85 -10.17 -29.73 -2.09
CA PHE A 85 -10.42 -28.38 -1.59
C PHE A 85 -9.76 -28.12 -0.22
N GLU A 86 -9.89 -29.06 0.72
CA GLU A 86 -9.25 -28.96 2.03
C GLU A 86 -7.73 -28.87 1.88
N SER A 87 -7.13 -29.72 1.04
CA SER A 87 -5.70 -29.71 0.76
C SER A 87 -5.21 -28.35 0.25
N GLN A 88 -5.93 -27.75 -0.71
CA GLN A 88 -5.63 -26.41 -1.23
C GLN A 88 -5.71 -25.33 -0.14
N CYS A 89 -6.75 -25.37 0.70
CA CYS A 89 -6.89 -24.45 1.82
C CYS A 89 -5.78 -24.64 2.87
N LYS A 90 -5.34 -25.88 3.09
CA LYS A 90 -4.26 -26.22 4.01
C LYS A 90 -2.91 -25.69 3.53
N ILE A 91 -2.63 -25.75 2.22
CA ILE A 91 -1.43 -25.10 1.65
C ILE A 91 -1.43 -23.61 1.96
N MET A 92 -2.54 -22.90 1.72
CA MET A 92 -2.64 -21.47 2.02
C MET A 92 -2.51 -21.16 3.51
N HIS A 93 -3.11 -22.00 4.37
CA HIS A 93 -2.95 -21.92 5.82
C HIS A 93 -1.48 -22.03 6.24
N ASP A 94 -0.77 -23.03 5.72
CA ASP A 94 0.62 -23.29 6.07
C ASP A 94 1.54 -22.16 5.59
N ILE A 95 1.36 -21.66 4.36
CA ILE A 95 2.10 -20.50 3.83
C ILE A 95 1.90 -19.27 4.74
N ASN A 96 0.65 -18.97 5.11
CA ASN A 96 0.33 -17.84 5.98
C ASN A 96 0.95 -17.99 7.37
N ASN A 97 0.83 -19.17 7.97
CA ASN A 97 1.40 -19.45 9.29
C ASN A 97 2.94 -19.40 9.27
N SER A 98 3.58 -19.97 8.25
CA SER A 98 5.04 -19.89 8.08
C SER A 98 5.52 -18.45 7.96
N PHE A 99 4.82 -17.61 7.18
CA PHE A 99 5.13 -16.18 7.08
C PHE A 99 5.08 -15.52 8.46
N PHE A 100 3.96 -15.60 9.17
CA PHE A 100 3.79 -14.92 10.46
C PHE A 100 4.70 -15.47 11.56
N ALA A 101 5.05 -16.76 11.53
CA ALA A 101 6.02 -17.36 12.44
C ALA A 101 7.45 -16.88 12.19
N ALA A 102 7.81 -16.61 10.93
CA ALA A 102 9.15 -16.16 10.54
C ALA A 102 9.36 -14.64 10.66
N THR A 103 8.29 -13.84 10.67
CA THR A 103 8.41 -12.38 10.70
C THR A 103 9.01 -11.86 12.01
N LYS A 104 10.02 -11.00 11.90
CA LYS A 104 10.65 -10.36 13.08
C LYS A 104 9.73 -9.30 13.68
N CYS A 105 8.77 -8.79 12.91
CA CYS A 105 7.84 -7.77 13.34
C CYS A 105 6.40 -8.30 13.50
N ALA A 106 6.23 -9.52 14.03
CA ALA A 106 4.93 -10.17 14.28
C ALA A 106 3.83 -9.28 14.90
N GLY A 107 4.22 -8.23 15.63
CA GLY A 107 3.29 -7.26 16.23
C GLY A 107 2.78 -6.13 15.31
N ILE A 108 3.40 -5.82 14.15
CA ILE A 108 2.91 -4.72 13.28
C ILE A 108 1.57 -5.08 12.66
N TRP A 109 1.46 -6.32 12.21
CA TRP A 109 0.33 -6.78 11.41
C TRP A 109 -0.96 -6.83 12.24
N ARG A 110 -0.84 -6.81 13.57
CA ARG A 110 -1.97 -6.79 14.51
C ARG A 110 -2.43 -5.35 14.79
N LYS A 111 -3.72 -5.08 14.58
CA LYS A 111 -4.36 -3.77 14.81
C LYS A 111 -4.28 -3.22 16.25
N ASN A 112 -3.93 -4.05 17.25
CA ASN A 112 -4.03 -3.69 18.68
C ASN A 112 -2.68 -3.56 19.40
N THR A 113 -1.57 -3.26 18.71
CA THR A 113 -0.26 -3.14 19.39
C THR A 113 0.06 -1.71 19.82
N LYS A 114 0.33 -1.53 21.12
CA LYS A 114 0.92 -0.29 21.66
C LYS A 114 2.42 -0.28 21.31
N LYS A 115 2.80 0.38 20.22
CA LYS A 115 4.22 0.56 19.85
C LYS A 115 4.76 1.89 20.38
N SER A 116 6.07 1.95 20.63
CA SER A 116 6.73 3.12 21.24
C SER A 116 6.85 4.29 20.26
N HIS A 117 6.80 5.53 20.77
CA HIS A 117 7.03 6.76 19.96
C HIS A 117 8.38 6.75 19.24
N ALA A 118 9.42 6.19 19.87
CA ALA A 118 10.74 6.10 19.28
C ALA A 118 10.75 5.26 18.00
N LEU A 119 10.01 4.13 17.96
CA LEU A 119 9.93 3.28 16.77
C LEU A 119 9.28 4.02 15.59
N ILE A 120 8.17 4.72 15.85
CA ILE A 120 7.47 5.51 14.85
C ILE A 120 8.39 6.57 14.25
N LEU A 121 9.13 7.29 15.10
CA LEU A 121 10.03 8.35 14.66
C LEU A 121 11.22 7.81 13.86
N ASN A 122 11.79 6.67 14.27
CA ASN A 122 12.83 5.99 13.49
C ASN A 122 12.28 5.54 12.13
N LEU A 123 11.07 4.98 12.05
CA LEU A 123 10.47 4.58 10.77
C LEU A 123 10.29 5.78 9.84
N ILE A 124 9.65 6.86 10.31
CA ILE A 124 9.39 8.05 9.47
C ILE A 124 10.71 8.65 8.99
N MET A 125 11.70 8.80 9.88
CA MET A 125 13.00 9.33 9.50
C MET A 125 13.74 8.41 8.51
N PHE A 126 13.66 7.09 8.68
CA PHE A 126 14.23 6.15 7.74
C PHE A 126 13.62 6.30 6.35
N CYS A 127 12.29 6.38 6.27
CA CYS A 127 11.58 6.51 4.99
C CYS A 127 11.91 7.83 4.30
N GLU A 128 11.98 8.93 5.05
CA GLU A 128 12.39 10.24 4.52
C GLU A 128 13.82 10.23 3.97
N MET A 129 14.76 9.57 4.67
CA MET A 129 16.14 9.40 4.20
C MET A 129 16.23 8.50 2.98
N PHE A 130 15.41 7.45 2.92
CA PHE A 130 15.35 6.53 1.79
C PHE A 130 14.79 7.24 0.55
N LEU A 131 13.65 7.93 0.66
CA LEU A 131 13.07 8.73 -0.42
C LEU A 131 14.04 9.82 -0.91
N SER A 132 14.75 10.49 0.02
CA SER A 132 15.79 11.46 -0.35
C SER A 132 16.96 10.81 -1.10
N SER A 133 17.34 9.58 -0.75
CA SER A 133 18.38 8.82 -1.45
C SER A 133 17.93 8.41 -2.85
N LEU A 134 16.69 7.94 -3.02
CA LEU A 134 16.10 7.65 -4.34
C LEU A 134 16.02 8.90 -5.21
N SER A 135 15.55 10.02 -4.65
CA SER A 135 15.46 11.32 -5.36
C SER A 135 16.83 11.78 -5.85
N SER A 136 17.86 11.54 -5.05
CA SER A 136 19.22 11.89 -5.44
C SER A 136 19.76 11.09 -6.61
N LEU A 137 19.31 9.85 -6.82
CA LEU A 137 19.71 9.05 -7.99
C LEU A 137 19.15 9.64 -9.28
N VAL A 138 18.01 10.33 -9.20
CA VAL A 138 17.38 11.02 -10.34
C VAL A 138 18.05 12.36 -10.62
N VAL A 139 18.41 13.12 -9.57
CA VAL A 139 18.87 14.52 -9.68
C VAL A 139 20.39 14.66 -9.67
N VAL A 140 21.12 13.74 -9.03
CA VAL A 140 22.57 13.81 -8.79
C VAL A 140 23.24 12.52 -9.26
N ASN A 141 23.74 12.52 -10.50
CA ASN A 141 24.41 11.37 -11.13
C ASN A 141 25.78 10.98 -10.51
N ASP A 142 26.15 11.49 -9.33
CA ASP A 142 27.39 11.10 -8.62
C ASP A 142 27.11 10.46 -7.26
N PRO A 143 27.05 9.11 -7.20
CA PRO A 143 26.91 8.36 -5.95
C PRO A 143 27.99 8.66 -4.90
N LYS A 144 29.21 9.09 -5.30
CA LYS A 144 30.28 9.43 -4.36
C LYS A 144 29.99 10.73 -3.64
N LYS A 145 29.46 11.73 -4.34
CA LYS A 145 28.96 12.98 -3.74
C LYS A 145 27.82 12.68 -2.77
N MET A 146 26.88 11.82 -3.15
CA MET A 146 25.75 11.46 -2.29
C MET A 146 26.18 10.78 -1.00
N LYS A 147 27.09 9.80 -1.07
CA LYS A 147 27.65 9.13 0.11
C LYS A 147 28.41 10.06 1.07
N ARG A 148 28.88 11.23 0.61
CA ARG A 148 29.54 12.24 1.46
C ARG A 148 28.55 13.14 2.19
N ILE A 149 27.44 13.47 1.55
CA ILE A 149 26.43 14.41 2.09
C ILE A 149 25.44 13.68 3.01
N PHE A 150 25.07 12.45 2.64
CA PHE A 150 24.08 11.66 3.36
C PHE A 150 24.78 10.77 4.39
N PRO A 151 24.47 10.93 5.69
CA PRO A 151 25.06 10.11 6.75
C PRO A 151 24.68 8.63 6.60
N LEU A 152 23.55 8.33 5.95
CA LEU A 152 23.12 7.01 5.50
C LEU A 152 22.56 7.16 4.09
N PHE A 153 23.31 6.69 3.10
CA PHE A 153 22.82 6.54 1.75
C PHE A 153 22.14 5.18 1.63
N ILE A 154 20.82 5.17 1.45
CA ILE A 154 19.98 3.96 1.50
C ILE A 154 19.37 3.74 0.12
N VAL A 155 19.61 2.57 -0.45
CA VAL A 155 19.09 2.18 -1.76
C VAL A 155 18.67 0.71 -1.67
N SER A 156 17.59 0.34 -2.36
CA SER A 156 17.18 -1.06 -2.48
C SER A 156 18.24 -1.88 -3.20
N GLU A 157 18.46 -3.13 -2.81
CA GLU A 157 19.44 -4.03 -3.44
C GLU A 157 19.16 -4.24 -4.94
N ASN A 158 17.90 -4.10 -5.36
CA ASN A 158 17.46 -4.27 -6.75
C ASN A 158 17.78 -3.06 -7.65
N ILE A 159 18.23 -1.93 -7.08
CA ILE A 159 18.57 -0.74 -7.85
C ILE A 159 20.08 -0.74 -8.12
N ASN A 160 20.45 -0.92 -9.38
CA ASN A 160 21.84 -0.81 -9.81
C ASN A 160 22.26 0.66 -9.92
N ILE A 161 22.90 1.20 -8.88
CA ILE A 161 23.38 2.60 -8.84
C ILE A 161 24.46 2.94 -9.90
N HIS A 162 24.96 1.94 -10.63
CA HIS A 162 25.94 2.10 -11.71
C HIS A 162 25.33 1.88 -13.09
N ALA A 163 24.03 1.57 -13.19
CA ALA A 163 23.35 1.48 -14.47
C ALA A 163 23.28 2.85 -15.15
N GLU A 164 23.28 2.84 -16.48
CA GLU A 164 22.99 4.05 -17.24
C GLU A 164 21.53 4.46 -17.03
N PRO A 165 21.24 5.77 -16.91
CA PRO A 165 19.89 6.26 -16.68
C PRO A 165 19.04 6.13 -17.96
N ASP A 166 18.40 4.98 -18.12
CA ASP A 166 17.42 4.70 -19.17
C ASP A 166 15.98 4.63 -18.60
N ILE A 167 15.01 4.39 -19.48
CA ILE A 167 13.58 4.34 -19.09
C ILE A 167 13.33 3.26 -18.03
N GLU A 168 13.99 2.11 -18.13
CA GLU A 168 13.84 1.02 -17.17
C GLU A 168 14.46 1.36 -15.82
N TYR A 169 15.60 2.03 -15.81
CA TYR A 169 16.24 2.55 -14.60
C TYR A 169 15.31 3.50 -13.84
N PHE A 170 14.69 4.47 -14.53
CA PHE A 170 13.74 5.40 -13.91
C PHE A 170 12.47 4.69 -13.44
N ARG A 171 11.94 3.72 -14.20
CA ARG A 171 10.78 2.90 -13.78
C ARG A 171 11.05 2.14 -12.47
N VAL A 172 12.25 1.58 -12.31
CA VAL A 172 12.63 0.87 -11.08
C VAL A 172 12.70 1.84 -9.90
N ILE A 173 13.24 3.05 -10.10
CA ILE A 173 13.28 4.08 -9.06
C ILE A 173 11.87 4.55 -8.68
N ASP A 174 11.01 4.85 -9.66
CA ASP A 174 9.62 5.28 -9.43
C ASP A 174 8.83 4.21 -8.68
N ARG A 175 8.97 2.93 -9.04
CA ARG A 175 8.37 1.83 -8.28
C ARG A 175 8.85 1.82 -6.83
N ALA A 176 10.14 2.03 -6.59
CA ALA A 176 10.67 2.10 -5.22
C ALA A 176 10.11 3.31 -4.44
N PHE A 177 9.88 4.45 -5.10
CA PHE A 177 9.18 5.59 -4.49
C PHE A 177 7.77 5.22 -4.04
N ASP A 178 6.98 4.61 -4.93
CA ASP A 178 5.60 4.23 -4.65
C ASP A 178 5.52 3.18 -3.54
N GLU A 179 6.39 2.18 -3.56
CA GLU A 179 6.48 1.16 -2.51
C GLU A 179 6.79 1.79 -1.16
N VAL A 180 7.83 2.63 -1.07
CA VAL A 180 8.19 3.27 0.21
C VAL A 180 7.05 4.18 0.67
N ALA A 181 6.45 5.00 -0.20
CA ALA A 181 5.36 5.90 0.17
C ALA A 181 4.11 5.13 0.66
N ASN A 182 3.66 4.12 -0.10
CA ASN A 182 2.49 3.32 0.23
C ASN A 182 2.70 2.52 1.52
N TYR A 183 3.82 1.79 1.61
CA TYR A 183 4.12 0.94 2.76
C TYR A 183 4.30 1.78 4.02
N THR A 184 4.93 2.96 3.93
CA THR A 184 5.07 3.87 5.07
C THR A 184 3.72 4.30 5.62
N GLY A 185 2.80 4.75 4.76
CA GLY A 185 1.46 5.18 5.18
C GLY A 185 0.70 4.04 5.87
N ARG A 186 0.76 2.84 5.29
CA ARG A 186 0.12 1.65 5.86
C ARG A 186 0.75 1.24 7.19
N ILE A 187 2.06 1.05 7.28
CA ILE A 187 2.76 0.70 8.53
C ILE A 187 2.46 1.75 9.60
N PHE A 188 2.54 3.03 9.25
CA PHE A 188 2.25 4.12 10.17
C PHE A 188 0.83 4.03 10.75
N SER A 189 -0.18 3.64 9.96
CA SER A 189 -1.54 3.45 10.46
C SER A 189 -1.66 2.38 11.57
N TYR A 190 -0.83 1.33 11.54
CA TYR A 190 -0.77 0.30 12.59
C TYR A 190 0.06 0.75 13.79
N LEU A 191 1.08 1.58 13.58
CA LEU A 191 1.96 2.05 14.64
C LEU A 191 1.40 3.26 15.41
N ARG A 192 0.60 4.09 14.73
CA ARG A 192 0.16 5.39 15.25
C ARG A 192 -0.64 5.20 16.53
N THR A 193 -0.23 5.92 17.56
CA THR A 193 -0.98 6.03 18.82
C THR A 193 -1.86 7.29 18.79
N HIS A 194 -2.88 7.35 19.65
CA HIS A 194 -3.75 8.52 19.79
C HIS A 194 -3.03 9.77 20.35
N GLY A 195 -1.85 9.60 20.96
CA GLY A 195 -1.09 10.70 21.55
C GLY A 195 -0.13 11.38 20.55
N PRO A 196 0.24 12.66 20.79
CA PRO A 196 1.22 13.36 19.96
C PRO A 196 2.59 12.67 20.00
N LEU A 197 3.32 12.73 18.89
CA LEU A 197 4.66 12.17 18.79
C LEU A 197 5.67 13.02 19.59
N LYS A 198 6.50 12.38 20.42
CA LYS A 198 7.57 13.05 21.17
C LYS A 198 8.82 13.24 20.32
N LEU A 199 8.90 14.38 19.64
CA LEU A 199 10.00 14.73 18.71
C LEU A 199 11.37 14.92 19.38
N THR A 200 11.46 14.82 20.71
CA THR A 200 12.72 14.86 21.48
C THR A 200 13.42 13.50 21.58
N SER A 201 12.84 12.44 21.01
CA SER A 201 13.40 11.08 21.09
C SER A 201 14.72 10.98 20.31
N CYS A 202 15.75 10.40 20.93
CA CYS A 202 17.03 10.17 20.26
C CYS A 202 16.91 9.16 19.12
N VAL A 203 17.51 9.48 17.97
CA VAL A 203 17.62 8.57 16.82
C VAL A 203 18.97 7.87 16.90
N ASN A 204 18.94 6.54 16.95
CA ASN A 204 20.14 5.71 16.88
C ASN A 204 20.26 5.13 15.47
N LYS A 205 21.43 5.28 14.84
CA LYS A 205 21.76 4.69 13.53
C LYS A 205 21.38 3.22 13.41
N GLN A 206 21.66 2.38 14.41
CA GLN A 206 21.36 0.95 14.33
C GLN A 206 19.86 0.67 14.32
N THR A 207 19.10 1.39 15.14
CA THR A 207 17.63 1.31 15.19
C THR A 207 17.01 1.87 13.93
N LEU A 208 17.57 2.96 13.39
CA LEU A 208 17.12 3.58 12.16
C LEU A 208 17.29 2.60 10.97
N LEU A 209 18.46 1.99 10.81
CA LEU A 209 18.71 1.04 9.73
C LEU A 209 17.86 -0.24 9.83
N SER A 210 17.51 -0.67 11.04
CA SER A 210 16.63 -1.84 11.19
C SER A 210 15.19 -1.59 10.72
N MET A 211 14.80 -0.32 10.48
CA MET A 211 13.48 0.02 9.92
C MET A 211 13.32 -0.45 8.47
N GLY A 212 14.41 -0.64 7.72
CA GLY A 212 14.35 -1.27 6.40
C GLY A 212 13.72 -2.67 6.42
N GLY A 213 13.90 -3.41 7.53
CA GLY A 213 13.24 -4.70 7.73
C GLY A 213 11.71 -4.59 7.76
N TYR A 214 11.15 -3.47 8.23
CA TYR A 214 9.71 -3.26 8.31
C TYR A 214 9.10 -3.04 6.92
N LEU A 215 9.78 -2.27 6.05
CA LEU A 215 9.36 -2.09 4.66
C LEU A 215 9.46 -3.41 3.88
N ASN A 216 10.55 -4.16 4.09
CA ASN A 216 10.72 -5.46 3.42
C ASN A 216 9.65 -6.47 3.87
N GLU A 217 9.36 -6.58 5.17
CA GLU A 217 8.28 -7.44 5.65
C GLU A 217 6.91 -6.99 5.11
N TRP A 218 6.67 -5.68 4.95
CA TRP A 218 5.45 -5.18 4.30
C TRP A 218 5.37 -5.57 2.84
N ASN A 219 6.48 -5.50 2.10
CA ASN A 219 6.53 -5.94 0.70
C ASN A 219 6.15 -7.43 0.56
N VAL A 220 6.67 -8.27 1.45
CA VAL A 220 6.33 -9.70 1.49
C VAL A 220 4.88 -9.91 1.91
N PHE A 221 4.38 -9.15 2.90
CA PHE A 221 2.98 -9.22 3.32
C PHE A 221 1.99 -8.77 2.23
N ASP A 222 2.33 -7.72 1.48
CA ASP A 222 1.55 -7.22 0.35
C ASP A 222 1.46 -8.31 -0.74
N SER A 223 2.59 -8.94 -1.05
CA SER A 223 2.65 -10.09 -1.96
C SER A 223 1.80 -11.27 -1.47
N LEU A 224 1.89 -11.63 -0.18
CA LEU A 224 1.04 -12.67 0.42
C LEU A 224 -0.45 -12.28 0.37
N SER A 225 -0.77 -11.00 0.52
CA SER A 225 -2.15 -10.50 0.40
C SER A 225 -2.70 -10.70 -1.00
N ARG A 226 -1.92 -10.35 -2.03
CA ARG A 226 -2.28 -10.63 -3.43
C ARG A 226 -2.53 -12.11 -3.67
N VAL A 227 -1.61 -12.96 -3.23
CA VAL A 227 -1.71 -14.43 -3.37
C VAL A 227 -2.97 -14.98 -2.69
N ARG A 228 -3.32 -14.46 -1.51
CA ARG A 228 -4.56 -14.81 -0.81
C ARG A 228 -5.80 -14.36 -1.56
N ASP A 229 -5.78 -13.16 -2.14
CA ASP A 229 -6.92 -12.63 -2.91
C ASP A 229 -7.11 -13.42 -4.22
N PHE A 230 -6.03 -13.79 -4.92
CA PHE A 230 -6.11 -14.72 -6.06
C PHE A 230 -6.69 -16.08 -5.67
N PHE A 231 -6.25 -16.65 -4.55
CA PHE A 231 -6.82 -17.91 -4.08
C PHE A 231 -8.32 -17.80 -3.79
N ARG A 232 -8.73 -16.73 -3.10
CA ARG A 232 -10.12 -16.53 -2.65
C ARG A 232 -11.08 -16.18 -3.77
N LEU A 233 -10.67 -15.32 -4.70
CA LEU A 233 -11.57 -14.66 -5.65
C LEU A 233 -11.50 -15.24 -7.06
N SER A 234 -10.44 -15.97 -7.39
CA SER A 234 -10.25 -16.59 -8.72
C SER A 234 -10.00 -18.09 -8.66
N SER A 235 -10.31 -18.71 -7.52
CA SER A 235 -10.21 -20.16 -7.34
C SER A 235 -8.84 -20.73 -7.74
N ALA A 236 -7.79 -19.95 -7.51
CA ALA A 236 -6.46 -20.28 -8.00
C ALA A 236 -5.97 -21.61 -7.41
N VAL A 237 -5.24 -22.40 -8.21
CA VAL A 237 -4.74 -23.71 -7.80
C VAL A 237 -3.27 -23.59 -7.41
N PHE A 238 -2.93 -24.06 -6.22
CA PHE A 238 -1.55 -24.17 -5.76
C PHE A 238 -1.02 -25.57 -6.03
N THR A 239 0.13 -25.65 -6.69
CA THR A 239 0.90 -26.89 -6.81
C THR A 239 2.22 -26.70 -6.11
N LYS A 240 2.52 -27.57 -5.13
CA LYS A 240 3.84 -27.58 -4.50
C LYS A 240 4.81 -28.27 -5.44
N LEU A 241 5.80 -27.51 -5.93
CA LEU A 241 6.83 -28.01 -6.84
C LEU A 241 8.04 -28.59 -6.08
N ASP A 242 8.41 -27.94 -4.98
CA ASP A 242 9.52 -28.35 -4.10
C ASP A 242 9.33 -27.79 -2.67
N ASN A 243 10.31 -27.97 -1.78
CA ASN A 243 10.37 -27.35 -0.47
C ASN A 243 10.33 -25.82 -0.59
N ASN A 244 9.20 -25.25 -0.13
CA ASN A 244 8.89 -23.82 -0.15
C ASN A 244 8.71 -23.20 -1.55
N ILE A 245 8.64 -24.01 -2.61
CA ILE A 245 8.36 -23.53 -3.97
C ILE A 245 6.96 -24.00 -4.37
N TYR A 246 6.12 -23.04 -4.73
CA TYR A 246 4.74 -23.25 -5.14
C TYR A 246 4.51 -22.58 -6.50
N SER A 247 3.82 -23.26 -7.40
CA SER A 247 3.21 -22.62 -8.57
C SER A 247 1.77 -22.23 -8.24
N LEU A 248 1.34 -21.15 -8.87
CA LEU A 248 -0.01 -20.61 -8.78
C LEU A 248 -0.62 -20.53 -10.17
N GLU A 249 -1.69 -21.27 -10.39
CA GLU A 249 -2.49 -21.19 -11.61
C GLU A 249 -3.75 -20.38 -11.32
N VAL A 250 -3.94 -19.28 -12.06
CA VAL A 250 -5.07 -18.36 -11.89
C VAL A 250 -5.99 -18.47 -13.08
N ASP A 251 -7.29 -18.46 -12.85
CA ASP A 251 -8.27 -18.42 -13.93
C ASP A 251 -8.16 -17.12 -14.76
N SER A 252 -8.79 -17.12 -15.94
CA SER A 252 -8.79 -15.94 -16.81
C SER A 252 -9.75 -14.84 -16.35
N PHE A 253 -10.68 -15.13 -15.42
CA PHE A 253 -11.81 -14.30 -15.02
C PHE A 253 -11.61 -13.58 -13.66
N CYS A 254 -10.38 -13.50 -13.19
CA CYS A 254 -10.06 -12.89 -11.91
C CYS A 254 -10.23 -11.35 -11.92
N LEU A 255 -11.20 -10.85 -11.15
CA LEU A 255 -11.36 -9.41 -10.85
C LEU A 255 -10.06 -8.74 -10.36
N TYR A 256 -9.24 -9.47 -9.59
CA TYR A 256 -7.97 -8.95 -9.07
C TYR A 256 -6.88 -8.88 -10.15
N ARG A 257 -6.93 -9.76 -11.16
CA ARG A 257 -6.06 -9.71 -12.34
C ARG A 257 -6.36 -8.45 -13.15
N ASP A 258 -7.63 -8.14 -13.37
CA ASP A 258 -8.04 -6.91 -14.06
C ASP A 258 -7.65 -5.66 -13.28
N TYR A 259 -7.79 -5.69 -11.94
CA TYR A 259 -7.29 -4.62 -11.06
C TYR A 259 -5.77 -4.42 -11.20
N GLU A 260 -4.96 -5.48 -11.15
CA GLU A 260 -3.50 -5.36 -11.29
C GLU A 260 -3.10 -4.94 -12.72
N ILE A 261 -3.81 -5.38 -13.76
CA ILE A 261 -3.59 -4.92 -15.13
C ILE A 261 -3.92 -3.41 -15.24
N ALA A 262 -5.05 -2.98 -14.69
CA ALA A 262 -5.45 -1.57 -14.67
C ALA A 262 -4.43 -0.72 -13.90
N ARG A 263 -4.03 -1.15 -12.69
CA ARG A 263 -2.99 -0.50 -11.89
C ARG A 263 -1.68 -0.35 -12.65
N ASN A 264 -1.20 -1.42 -13.30
CA ASN A 264 0.03 -1.35 -14.08
C ASN A 264 -0.09 -0.40 -15.29
N ARG A 265 -1.24 -0.41 -15.99
CA ARG A 265 -1.51 0.55 -17.08
C ARG A 265 -1.52 1.99 -16.58
N LEU A 266 -2.16 2.25 -15.44
CA LEU A 266 -2.23 3.56 -14.80
C LEU A 266 -0.84 4.06 -14.39
N MET A 267 -0.03 3.20 -13.74
CA MET A 267 1.35 3.53 -13.40
C MET A 267 2.19 3.84 -14.65
N MET A 268 2.09 3.04 -15.71
CA MET A 268 2.81 3.30 -16.96
C MET A 268 2.38 4.62 -17.61
N ARG A 269 1.07 4.92 -17.63
CA ARG A 269 0.55 6.18 -18.17
C ARG A 269 1.00 7.38 -17.32
N ALA A 270 1.03 7.25 -16.00
CA ALA A 270 1.53 8.29 -15.10
C ALA A 270 3.01 8.62 -15.38
N SER A 271 3.86 7.60 -15.49
CA SER A 271 5.27 7.78 -15.84
C SER A 271 5.45 8.36 -17.25
N HIS A 272 4.61 7.96 -18.22
CA HIS A 272 4.62 8.52 -19.57
C HIS A 272 4.18 9.97 -19.60
N LEU A 273 3.08 10.33 -18.93
CA LEU A 273 2.58 11.70 -18.83
C LEU A 273 3.58 12.59 -18.09
N TYR A 274 4.19 12.11 -17.01
CA TYR A 274 5.26 12.81 -16.31
C TYR A 274 6.45 13.08 -17.24
N SER A 275 6.87 12.09 -18.03
CA SER A 275 7.96 12.22 -19.01
C SER A 275 7.61 13.20 -20.13
N GLU A 276 6.40 13.07 -20.71
CA GLU A 276 5.87 13.97 -21.73
C GLU A 276 5.84 15.42 -21.23
N VAL A 277 5.30 15.66 -20.04
CA VAL A 277 5.26 17.00 -19.44
C VAL A 277 6.65 17.49 -19.06
N HIS A 278 7.55 16.63 -18.59
CA HIS A 278 8.91 17.04 -18.28
C HIS A 278 9.69 17.44 -19.55
N GLU A 279 9.60 16.66 -20.62
CA GLU A 279 10.15 17.00 -21.94
C GLU A 279 9.53 18.28 -22.52
N PHE A 280 8.22 18.48 -22.33
CA PHE A 280 7.51 19.67 -22.76
C PHE A 280 7.90 20.91 -21.93
N SER A 281 8.09 20.75 -20.61
CA SER A 281 8.49 21.81 -19.67
C SER A 281 9.90 22.32 -19.95
N ASN A 282 10.81 21.44 -20.35
CA ASN A 282 12.18 21.79 -20.72
C ASN A 282 12.26 22.53 -22.06
N LYS A 283 11.19 22.51 -22.89
CA LYS A 283 11.16 23.15 -24.21
C LYS A 283 10.24 24.37 -24.30
N HIS A 284 9.11 24.43 -23.59
CA HIS A 284 8.01 25.34 -23.97
C HIS A 284 7.12 25.93 -22.87
N PHE A 285 7.52 26.00 -21.60
CA PHE A 285 6.66 26.62 -20.58
C PHE A 285 6.69 28.16 -20.57
N HIS A 286 6.26 28.77 -21.68
CA HIS A 286 5.43 29.96 -21.60
C HIS A 286 3.99 29.47 -21.64
N LEU A 287 3.36 29.32 -20.46
CA LEU A 287 1.91 29.21 -20.36
C LEU A 287 1.29 30.31 -21.23
N ASN A 288 0.71 29.95 -22.37
CA ASN A 288 0.12 30.91 -23.30
C ASN A 288 -0.86 31.82 -22.54
N SER A 289 -0.82 33.13 -22.82
CA SER A 289 -1.67 34.14 -22.18
C SER A 289 -3.15 33.75 -22.16
N TRP A 290 -3.60 33.08 -23.22
CA TRP A 290 -4.95 32.52 -23.34
C TRP A 290 -5.37 31.62 -22.16
N VAL A 291 -4.46 30.77 -21.67
CA VAL A 291 -4.74 29.84 -20.56
C VAL A 291 -4.86 30.62 -19.25
N LYS A 292 -4.00 31.62 -19.01
CA LYS A 292 -4.08 32.49 -17.81
C LYS A 292 -5.41 33.24 -17.70
N ASP A 293 -5.97 33.68 -18.83
CA ASP A 293 -7.18 34.51 -18.86
C ASP A 293 -8.49 33.70 -18.71
N HIS A 294 -8.44 32.37 -18.91
CA HIS A 294 -9.62 31.48 -18.82
C HIS A 294 -9.56 30.53 -17.61
N MET A 295 -8.48 30.57 -16.83
CA MET A 295 -8.33 29.79 -15.61
C MET A 295 -9.04 30.47 -14.44
N PRO A 296 -9.80 29.72 -13.63
CA PRO A 296 -10.24 30.21 -12.34
C PRO A 296 -9.05 30.79 -11.54
N SER A 297 -9.23 31.98 -10.95
CA SER A 297 -8.13 32.75 -10.34
C SER A 297 -7.41 32.06 -9.18
N TYR A 298 -7.93 30.91 -8.71
CA TYR A 298 -7.33 30.09 -7.67
C TYR A 298 -6.43 28.96 -8.22
N LEU A 299 -6.45 28.67 -9.53
CA LEU A 299 -5.58 27.68 -10.16
C LEU A 299 -4.27 28.35 -10.60
N ASN A 300 -3.16 27.97 -9.95
CA ASN A 300 -1.81 28.28 -10.42
C ASN A 300 -1.36 27.25 -11.47
N SER A 301 -0.21 27.47 -12.10
CA SER A 301 0.36 26.57 -13.12
C SER A 301 0.45 25.11 -12.67
N ASP A 302 0.69 24.88 -11.38
CA ASP A 302 0.84 23.56 -10.78
C ASP A 302 -0.52 22.89 -10.51
N GLY A 303 -1.54 23.65 -10.12
CA GLY A 303 -2.92 23.17 -9.92
C GLY A 303 -3.60 22.70 -11.23
N VAL A 304 -3.15 23.21 -12.37
CA VAL A 304 -3.59 22.76 -13.70
C VAL A 304 -3.08 21.38 -14.01
N PHE A 305 -1.76 21.18 -13.89
CA PHE A 305 -1.12 19.88 -14.08
C PHE A 305 -1.73 18.82 -13.14
N SER A 306 -2.00 19.24 -11.92
CA SER A 306 -2.62 18.44 -10.86
C SER A 306 -4.03 17.97 -11.18
N SER A 307 -4.85 18.84 -11.75
CA SER A 307 -6.21 18.53 -12.19
C SER A 307 -6.20 17.58 -13.39
N PHE A 308 -5.29 17.79 -14.34
CA PHE A 308 -5.08 16.87 -15.47
C PHE A 308 -4.62 15.49 -15.02
N HIS A 309 -3.61 15.44 -14.14
CA HIS A 309 -3.06 14.20 -13.60
C HIS A 309 -4.11 13.36 -12.86
N LEU A 310 -4.99 14.00 -12.07
CA LEU A 310 -6.11 13.33 -11.40
C LEU A 310 -7.19 12.84 -12.36
N SER A 311 -7.62 13.68 -13.31
CA SER A 311 -8.65 13.31 -14.28
C SER A 311 -8.24 12.10 -15.13
N GLU A 312 -6.95 11.98 -15.46
CA GLU A 312 -6.40 10.86 -16.24
C GLU A 312 -6.07 9.63 -15.38
N LEU A 313 -5.67 9.80 -14.11
CA LEU A 313 -5.29 8.68 -13.22
C LEU A 313 -6.49 7.86 -12.72
N GLU A 314 -7.66 8.48 -12.55
CA GLU A 314 -8.81 7.80 -11.95
C GLU A 314 -10.02 7.67 -12.89
N ASN A 315 -9.90 8.09 -14.16
CA ASN A 315 -11.04 8.22 -15.08
C ASN A 315 -12.21 9.01 -14.44
N MET A 316 -11.91 9.90 -13.49
CA MET A 316 -12.90 10.66 -12.75
C MET A 316 -13.38 11.85 -13.57
N SER A 317 -14.69 12.08 -13.54
CA SER A 317 -15.23 13.33 -14.06
C SER A 317 -14.63 14.49 -13.25
N PRO A 318 -14.33 15.65 -13.86
CA PRO A 318 -14.02 16.87 -13.11
C PRO A 318 -15.04 17.19 -12.01
N ASP A 319 -16.29 16.72 -12.16
CA ASP A 319 -17.35 16.85 -11.16
C ASP A 319 -17.08 16.02 -9.88
N ASP A 320 -16.41 14.87 -10.00
CA ASP A 320 -16.09 13.97 -8.86
C ASP A 320 -15.02 14.57 -7.94
N LEU A 321 -14.22 15.52 -8.44
CA LEU A 321 -13.26 16.29 -7.62
C LEU A 321 -13.96 17.16 -6.56
N HIS A 322 -15.27 17.39 -6.70
CA HIS A 322 -16.10 18.10 -5.73
C HIS A 322 -16.74 17.18 -4.68
N GLU A 323 -16.58 15.86 -4.76
CA GLU A 323 -17.01 14.97 -3.70
C GLU A 323 -16.30 15.31 -2.38
N GLU A 324 -17.06 15.38 -1.30
CA GLU A 324 -16.56 15.77 0.01
C GLU A 324 -16.32 14.57 0.91
N TYR A 325 -15.07 14.43 1.38
CA TYR A 325 -14.69 13.47 2.41
C TYR A 325 -14.38 14.23 3.71
N GLY A 326 -15.28 14.11 4.68
CA GLY A 326 -15.17 14.83 5.96
C GLY A 326 -15.33 16.34 5.80
N ASN A 327 -16.27 16.77 4.94
CA ASN A 327 -16.53 18.17 4.56
C ASN A 327 -15.35 18.84 3.85
N ILE A 328 -14.47 18.05 3.23
CA ILE A 328 -13.34 18.52 2.43
C ILE A 328 -13.44 17.90 1.04
N SER A 329 -13.51 18.73 0.01
CA SER A 329 -13.51 18.24 -1.37
C SER A 329 -12.24 17.44 -1.67
N LEU A 330 -12.37 16.42 -2.52
CA LEU A 330 -11.25 15.64 -3.03
C LEU A 330 -10.18 16.55 -3.66
N PHE A 331 -10.62 17.59 -4.39
CA PHE A 331 -9.76 18.65 -4.90
C PHE A 331 -8.84 19.26 -3.83
N ASN A 332 -9.40 19.68 -2.68
CA ASN A 332 -8.63 20.31 -1.61
C ASN A 332 -7.64 19.33 -0.96
N TRP A 333 -8.00 18.05 -0.84
CA TRP A 333 -7.10 17.01 -0.35
C TRP A 333 -5.89 16.83 -1.27
N VAL A 334 -6.13 16.78 -2.59
CA VAL A 334 -5.05 16.58 -3.56
C VAL A 334 -4.16 17.82 -3.66
N HIS A 335 -4.76 19.02 -3.69
CA HIS A 335 -3.99 20.27 -3.69
C HIS A 335 -3.10 20.39 -2.44
N ALA A 336 -3.61 20.01 -1.27
CA ALA A 336 -2.82 19.96 -0.05
C ALA A 336 -1.66 18.95 -0.14
N TYR A 337 -1.90 17.77 -0.70
CA TYR A 337 -0.86 16.77 -0.94
C TYR A 337 0.25 17.30 -1.85
N GLN A 338 -0.09 17.96 -2.95
CA GLN A 338 0.88 18.53 -3.88
C GLN A 338 1.70 19.66 -3.28
N CYS A 339 1.07 20.53 -2.50
CA CYS A 339 1.80 21.55 -1.74
C CYS A 339 2.86 20.91 -0.82
N LEU A 340 2.54 19.77 -0.20
CA LEU A 340 3.49 19.01 0.61
C LEU A 340 4.60 18.34 -0.22
N VAL A 341 4.28 17.85 -1.42
CA VAL A 341 5.27 17.27 -2.35
C VAL A 341 6.25 18.35 -2.82
N GLU A 342 5.77 19.53 -3.24
CA GLU A 342 6.62 20.67 -3.62
C GLU A 342 7.54 21.09 -2.49
N LEU A 343 6.98 21.30 -1.29
CA LEU A 343 7.76 21.67 -0.11
C LEU A 343 8.84 20.61 0.18
N SER A 344 8.50 19.33 0.05
CA SER A 344 9.46 18.23 0.21
C SER A 344 10.57 18.29 -0.84
N LYS A 345 10.26 18.57 -2.12
CA LYS A 345 11.25 18.76 -3.20
C LYS A 345 12.19 19.95 -2.93
N GLU A 346 11.66 21.06 -2.45
CA GLU A 346 12.45 22.24 -2.07
C GLU A 346 13.41 21.92 -0.92
N GLU A 347 12.93 21.27 0.13
CA GLU A 347 13.76 20.87 1.28
C GLU A 347 14.81 19.83 0.89
N MET A 348 14.47 18.86 0.03
CA MET A 348 15.43 17.91 -0.54
C MET A 348 16.53 18.61 -1.35
N SER A 349 16.16 19.57 -2.20
CA SER A 349 17.12 20.34 -3.01
C SER A 349 18.10 21.12 -2.14
N LYS A 350 17.62 21.73 -1.04
CA LYS A 350 18.49 22.38 -0.05
C LYS A 350 19.47 21.39 0.57
N ARG A 351 19.03 20.17 0.90
CA ARG A 351 19.91 19.12 1.45
C ARG A 351 21.01 18.73 0.45
N PHE A 352 20.69 18.60 -0.84
CA PHE A 352 21.67 18.26 -1.89
C PHE A 352 22.72 19.34 -2.15
N SER A 353 22.42 20.60 -1.80
CA SER A 353 23.39 21.70 -1.88
C SER A 353 24.43 21.69 -0.76
N SER A 354 24.23 20.88 0.30
CA SER A 354 25.16 20.79 1.42
C SER A 354 26.51 20.19 0.98
N THR A 355 27.60 20.73 1.52
CA THR A 355 28.96 20.18 1.38
C THR A 355 29.39 19.34 2.58
N LYS A 356 28.58 19.31 3.65
CA LYS A 356 28.85 18.60 4.89
C LYS A 356 27.82 17.50 5.13
N PRO A 357 28.20 16.43 5.86
CA PRO A 357 27.26 15.40 6.28
C PRO A 357 26.10 16.00 7.09
N ILE A 358 24.88 15.65 6.74
CA ILE A 358 23.68 16.08 7.47
C ILE A 358 23.60 15.29 8.79
N PRO A 359 23.44 15.92 9.96
CA PRO A 359 23.31 15.21 11.24
C PRO A 359 22.07 14.30 11.29
N LEU A 360 22.14 13.18 12.01
CA LEU A 360 21.00 12.29 12.27
C LEU A 360 20.10 12.87 13.38
N GLN A 361 19.45 13.99 13.10
CA GLN A 361 18.53 14.69 14.00
C GLN A 361 17.17 14.90 13.34
N LEU A 362 16.08 14.75 14.10
CA LEU A 362 14.72 14.77 13.55
C LEU A 362 14.39 16.09 12.84
N ASP A 363 14.82 17.23 13.35
CA ASP A 363 14.60 18.56 12.77
C ASP A 363 15.43 18.85 11.51
N ARG A 364 16.43 18.01 11.21
CA ARG A 364 17.24 18.10 9.98
C ARG A 364 16.65 17.32 8.82
N TRP A 365 15.90 16.27 9.13
CA TRP A 365 15.30 15.36 8.15
C TRP A 365 13.80 15.56 7.99
N LEU A 366 13.09 15.91 9.05
CA LEU A 366 11.64 16.10 9.01
C LEU A 366 11.27 17.57 8.86
N ILE A 367 10.18 17.83 8.14
CA ILE A 367 9.59 19.16 8.01
C ILE A 367 8.69 19.40 9.22
N ILE A 368 9.27 19.97 10.28
CA ILE A 368 8.55 20.26 11.52
C ILE A 368 8.10 21.73 11.49
N LYS A 369 6.78 21.95 11.61
CA LYS A 369 6.19 23.28 11.71
C LYS A 369 5.14 23.30 12.82
N SER A 370 4.92 24.46 13.44
CA SER A 370 3.78 24.66 14.34
C SER A 370 2.47 24.56 13.57
N ARG A 371 1.35 24.38 14.28
CA ARG A 371 0.02 24.35 13.66
C ARG A 371 -0.25 25.62 12.86
N GLU A 372 0.06 26.79 13.43
CA GLU A 372 -0.14 28.11 12.82
C GLU A 372 0.71 28.25 11.55
N SER A 373 1.94 27.73 11.60
CA SER A 373 2.85 27.74 10.46
C SER A 373 2.36 26.85 9.32
N TRP A 374 1.76 25.69 9.62
CA TRP A 374 1.11 24.83 8.62
C TRP A 374 -0.12 25.50 8.02
N LEU A 375 -0.98 26.09 8.85
CA LEU A 375 -2.16 26.81 8.39
C LEU A 375 -1.77 27.97 7.46
N SER A 376 -0.79 28.79 7.85
CA SER A 376 -0.28 29.89 7.03
C SER A 376 0.36 29.42 5.73
N PHE A 377 1.04 28.27 5.74
CA PHE A 377 1.59 27.66 4.52
C PHE A 377 0.48 27.31 3.52
N PHE A 378 -0.54 26.56 3.96
CA PHE A 378 -1.64 26.15 3.09
C PHE A 378 -2.49 27.33 2.60
N GLN A 379 -2.75 28.32 3.47
CA GLN A 379 -3.44 29.55 3.09
C GLN A 379 -2.71 30.32 1.99
N ARG A 380 -1.38 30.46 2.10
CA ARG A 380 -0.57 31.12 1.05
C ARG A 380 -0.57 30.34 -0.26
N LYS A 381 -0.75 29.02 -0.21
CA LYS A 381 -0.88 28.14 -1.37
C LYS A 381 -2.32 28.06 -1.90
N GLY A 382 -3.24 28.87 -1.40
CA GLY A 382 -4.59 28.99 -1.96
C GLY A 382 -5.62 28.00 -1.39
N LEU A 383 -5.27 27.19 -0.38
CA LEU A 383 -6.28 26.41 0.35
C LEU A 383 -7.08 27.36 1.23
N GLN A 384 -8.34 27.57 0.85
CA GLN A 384 -9.25 28.43 1.59
C GLN A 384 -9.38 27.96 3.04
N GLN A 385 -9.51 28.90 3.98
CA GLN A 385 -10.01 28.55 5.30
C GLN A 385 -11.44 28.05 5.13
N MET A 386 -11.63 26.73 5.18
CA MET A 386 -12.96 26.19 5.38
C MET A 386 -13.41 26.63 6.77
N GLN A 387 -14.36 27.57 6.79
CA GLN A 387 -15.05 27.95 8.00
C GLN A 387 -15.55 26.66 8.65
N GLN A 388 -15.12 26.40 9.88
CA GLN A 388 -15.76 25.39 10.72
C GLN A 388 -17.23 25.81 10.87
N LYS A 389 -18.11 25.26 10.03
CA LYS A 389 -19.53 25.24 10.35
C LYS A 389 -19.66 24.24 11.50
N ASN A 390 -19.98 24.80 12.67
CA ASN A 390 -20.21 24.09 13.93
C ASN A 390 -21.19 22.93 13.76
#